data_AF-A0A6M0C1N2-F1
#
_entry.id   AF-A0A6M0C1N2-F1
#
_cell.length_a   1.000
_cell.length_b   1.000
_cell.length_c   1.000
_cell.angle_alpha   90.00
_cell.angle_beta   90.00
_cell.angle_gamma   90.00
#
_symmetry.space_group_name_H-M   'P 1'
#
loop_
_entity.id
_entity.type
_entity.pdbx_description
1 polymer ?
#
loop_
_entity_poly.entity_id
_entity_poly.type
_entity_poly.pdbx_seq_one_letter_code
_entity_poly.pdbx_strand_id
1 'polypeptide(L)'
;MFLTDSVFLKSSKRIEALGLIMGLCLLVYTLGQRQLRQTLKPMKTGVKNQLGRLTDRPTLRWIFQCFQSVHVFQRQGVKQISNLTNDRLHLLKFFPKSCQDYYLLI
;
A
#
# COMPACT_ATOMS: atom_id res chain seq x y z
N MET A 1 -5.22 -10.07 5.00
CA MET A 1 -5.03 -11.38 5.62
C MET A 1 -3.58 -11.44 6.03
N PHE A 2 -3.32 -11.33 7.33
CA PHE A 2 -2.04 -11.73 7.88
C PHE A 2 -2.16 -13.25 8.01
N LEU A 3 -1.30 -14.01 7.33
CA LEU A 3 -1.28 -15.47 7.39
C LEU A 3 -0.68 -15.90 8.74
N THR A 4 -1.40 -15.66 9.82
CA THR A 4 -0.98 -16.09 11.16
C THR A 4 -1.28 -17.57 11.37
N ASP A 5 -2.28 -18.10 10.67
CA ASP A 5 -2.73 -19.50 10.77
C ASP A 5 -1.69 -20.50 10.23
N SER A 6 -0.84 -20.07 9.29
CA SER A 6 0.24 -20.91 8.74
C SER A 6 1.55 -20.86 9.54
N VAL A 7 1.64 -20.04 10.59
CA VAL A 7 2.86 -19.92 11.41
C VAL A 7 2.68 -20.76 12.66
N PHE A 8 3.15 -22.02 12.61
CA PHE A 8 3.16 -22.91 13.78
C PHE A 8 4.15 -22.41 14.84
N LEU A 9 3.66 -21.58 15.75
CA LEU A 9 4.44 -21.03 16.86
C LEU A 9 4.36 -21.95 18.08
N LYS A 10 5.31 -22.88 18.20
CA LYS A 10 5.37 -23.83 19.34
C LYS A 10 5.93 -23.24 20.65
N SER A 11 6.51 -22.05 20.63
CA SER A 11 7.21 -21.45 21.77
C SER A 11 6.64 -20.07 22.12
N SER A 12 6.37 -19.81 23.40
CA SER A 12 5.80 -18.54 23.88
C SER A 12 6.58 -17.31 23.41
N LYS A 13 7.93 -17.38 23.39
CA LYS A 13 8.79 -16.29 22.90
C LYS A 13 8.49 -15.91 21.44
N ARG A 14 8.19 -16.89 20.59
CA ARG A 14 7.88 -16.62 19.17
C ARG A 14 6.48 -16.04 19.00
N ILE A 15 5.53 -16.41 19.86
CA ILE A 15 4.17 -15.85 19.88
C ILE A 15 4.22 -14.37 20.27
N GLU A 16 4.97 -14.03 21.32
CA GLU A 16 5.17 -12.64 21.75
C GLU A 16 5.83 -11.79 20.66
N ALA A 17 6.90 -12.31 20.04
CA ALA A 17 7.57 -11.63 18.93
C ALA A 17 6.64 -11.41 17.73
N LEU A 18 5.84 -12.42 17.36
CA LEU A 18 4.88 -12.27 16.26
C LEU A 18 3.79 -11.24 16.61
N GLY A 19 3.27 -11.27 17.84
CA GLY A 19 2.29 -10.29 18.33
C GLY A 19 2.80 -8.86 18.21
N LEU A 20 4.06 -8.62 18.60
CA LEU A 20 4.72 -7.32 18.44
C LEU A 20 4.81 -6.89 16.98
N ILE A 21 5.28 -7.78 16.09
CA ILE A 21 5.42 -7.49 14.66
C ILE A 21 4.04 -7.20 14.04
N MET A 22 3.03 -8.01 14.36
CA MET A 22 1.66 -7.79 13.88
C MET A 22 1.10 -6.45 14.38
N GLY A 23 1.30 -6.12 15.65
CA GLY A 23 0.90 -4.83 16.22
C GLY A 23 1.56 -3.66 15.52
N LEU A 24 2.88 -3.75 15.28
CA LEU A 24 3.63 -2.73 14.53
C LEU A 24 3.11 -2.60 13.09
N CYS A 25 2.84 -3.71 12.40
CA CYS A 25 2.22 -3.68 11.10
C CYS A 25 0.86 -2.95 11.16
N LEU A 26 -0.03 -3.32 12.08
CA LEU A 26 -1.34 -2.66 12.21
C LEU A 26 -1.21 -1.15 12.46
N LEU A 27 -0.24 -0.72 13.27
CA LEU A 27 0.06 0.69 13.49
C LEU A 27 0.44 1.39 12.17
N VAL A 28 1.40 0.83 11.42
CA VAL A 28 1.82 1.38 10.12
C VAL A 28 0.66 1.44 9.13
N TYR A 29 -0.16 0.39 9.07
CA TYR A 29 -1.35 0.35 8.22
C TYR A 29 -2.36 1.45 8.60
N THR A 30 -2.56 1.67 9.90
CA THR A 30 -3.51 2.67 10.41
C THR A 30 -3.03 4.09 10.10
N LEU A 31 -1.74 4.36 10.27
CA LEU A 31 -1.12 5.65 9.92
C LEU A 31 -1.23 5.94 8.42
N GLY A 32 -0.88 4.96 7.57
CA GLY A 32 -1.00 5.12 6.13
C GLY A 32 -2.44 5.35 5.66
N GLN A 33 -3.42 4.63 6.24
CA GLN A 33 -4.84 4.86 5.97
C GLN A 33 -5.28 6.28 6.36
N ARG A 34 -4.85 6.74 7.55
CA ARG A 34 -5.21 8.07 8.04
C ARG A 34 -4.66 9.15 7.11
N GLN A 35 -3.39 9.03 6.73
CA GLN A 35 -2.74 9.99 5.82
C GLN A 35 -3.43 10.03 4.45
N LEU A 36 -3.71 8.86 3.85
CA LEU A 36 -4.39 8.79 2.57
C LEU A 36 -5.78 9.44 2.60
N ARG A 37 -6.56 9.16 3.66
CA ARG A 37 -7.89 9.78 3.84
C ARG A 37 -7.81 11.29 4.07
N GLN A 38 -6.76 11.78 4.72
CA GLN A 38 -6.53 13.21 4.88
C GLN A 38 -6.26 13.90 3.54
N THR A 39 -5.55 13.25 2.61
CA THR A 39 -5.33 13.80 1.25
C THR A 39 -6.59 13.71 0.37
N LEU A 40 -7.40 12.66 0.54
CA LEU A 40 -8.64 12.47 -0.24
C LEU A 40 -9.75 13.47 0.12
N LYS A 41 -9.89 13.83 1.40
CA LYS A 41 -10.88 14.81 1.89
C LYS A 41 -10.88 16.14 1.12
N PRO A 42 -9.76 16.88 1.00
CA PRO A 42 -9.73 18.17 0.29
C PRO A 42 -9.94 18.02 -1.21
N MET A 43 -9.51 16.91 -1.81
CA MET A 43 -9.67 16.66 -3.24
C MET A 43 -11.09 16.22 -3.65
N LYS A 44 -12.00 16.01 -2.67
CA LYS A 44 -13.40 15.54 -2.87
C LYS A 44 -13.52 14.37 -3.85
N THR A 45 -12.50 13.53 -3.88
CA THR A 45 -12.39 12.39 -4.79
C THR A 45 -12.24 11.11 -3.97
N GLY A 46 -12.53 9.99 -4.63
CA GLY A 46 -12.47 8.67 -4.03
C GLY A 46 -11.52 7.76 -4.80
N VAL A 47 -11.15 6.66 -4.15
CA VAL A 47 -10.49 5.55 -4.82
C VAL A 47 -11.55 4.55 -5.26
N LYS A 48 -11.42 3.96 -6.45
CA LYS A 48 -12.29 2.86 -6.88
C LYS A 48 -12.10 1.67 -5.92
N ASN A 49 -13.17 1.19 -5.32
CA ASN A 49 -13.17 -0.03 -4.52
C ASN A 49 -13.13 -1.29 -5.42
N GLN A 50 -13.16 -2.49 -4.82
CA GLN A 50 -13.08 -3.76 -5.56
C GLN A 50 -14.24 -3.96 -6.55
N LEU A 51 -15.36 -3.30 -6.31
CA LEU A 51 -16.56 -3.30 -7.15
C LEU A 51 -16.59 -2.12 -8.13
N GLY A 52 -15.49 -1.36 -8.25
CA GLY A 52 -15.38 -0.20 -9.13
C GLY A 52 -16.05 1.08 -8.64
N ARG A 53 -16.69 1.08 -7.46
CA ARG A 53 -17.35 2.26 -6.90
C ARG A 53 -16.36 3.17 -6.18
N LEU A 54 -16.50 4.48 -6.34
CA LEU A 54 -15.66 5.45 -5.64
C LEU A 54 -15.92 5.40 -4.12
N THR A 55 -14.85 5.32 -3.33
CA THR A 55 -14.91 5.41 -1.88
C THR A 55 -13.91 6.43 -1.34
N ASP A 56 -14.37 7.23 -0.39
CA ASP A 56 -13.61 8.21 0.39
C ASP A 56 -12.85 7.57 1.57
N ARG A 57 -13.13 6.30 1.87
CA ARG A 57 -12.54 5.56 3.00
C ARG A 57 -11.80 4.30 2.55
N PRO A 58 -10.81 4.39 1.64
CA PRO A 58 -10.03 3.21 1.25
C PRO A 58 -9.28 2.62 2.45
N THR A 59 -9.00 1.33 2.36
CA THR A 59 -8.06 0.63 3.26
C THR A 59 -6.69 0.57 2.59
N LEU A 60 -5.61 0.71 3.36
CA LEU A 60 -4.26 0.65 2.80
C LEU A 60 -3.97 -0.72 2.18
N ARG A 61 -4.59 -1.77 2.72
CA ARG A 61 -4.57 -3.10 2.12
C ARG A 61 -5.09 -3.08 0.67
N TRP A 62 -6.24 -2.46 0.43
CA TRP A 62 -6.79 -2.36 -0.92
C TRP A 62 -5.85 -1.60 -1.85
N ILE A 63 -5.28 -0.50 -1.36
CA ILE A 63 -4.32 0.27 -2.15
C ILE A 63 -3.10 -0.57 -2.53
N PHE A 64 -2.53 -1.34 -1.60
CA PHE A 64 -1.43 -2.26 -1.91
C PHE A 64 -1.83 -3.32 -2.93
N GLN A 65 -3.08 -3.79 -2.93
CA GLN A 65 -3.58 -4.68 -3.96
C GLN A 65 -3.61 -4.01 -5.34
N CYS A 66 -4.02 -2.73 -5.43
CA CYS A 66 -3.98 -1.98 -6.69
C CYS A 66 -2.56 -1.85 -7.28
N PHE A 67 -1.54 -1.81 -6.42
CA PHE A 67 -0.12 -1.78 -6.81
C PHE A 67 0.54 -3.15 -6.95
N GLN A 68 -0.21 -4.26 -6.83
CA GLN A 68 0.34 -5.58 -7.11
C GLN A 68 0.82 -5.69 -8.56
N SER A 69 1.92 -6.41 -8.78
CA SER A 69 2.51 -6.60 -10.11
C SER A 69 3.07 -5.32 -10.77
N VAL A 70 3.43 -4.31 -9.98
CA VAL A 70 4.35 -3.25 -10.44
C VAL A 70 5.77 -3.77 -10.29
N HIS A 71 6.53 -3.81 -11.39
CA HIS A 71 7.88 -4.37 -11.42
C HIS A 71 8.88 -3.32 -11.88
N VAL A 72 10.00 -3.22 -11.17
CA VAL A 72 11.16 -2.44 -11.62
C VAL A 72 12.06 -3.38 -12.41
N PHE A 73 12.43 -3.01 -13.63
CA PHE A 73 13.41 -3.73 -14.43
C PHE A 73 14.48 -2.76 -14.93
N GLN A 74 15.66 -3.29 -15.26
CA GLN A 74 16.75 -2.50 -15.79
C GLN A 74 16.97 -2.87 -17.25
N ARG A 75 16.92 -1.89 -18.14
CA ARG A 75 17.24 -2.08 -19.57
C ARG A 75 18.34 -1.09 -19.94
N GLN A 76 19.46 -1.60 -20.44
CA GLN A 76 20.61 -0.78 -20.86
C GLN A 76 21.07 0.23 -19.79
N GLY A 77 21.17 -0.20 -18.53
CA GLY A 77 21.60 0.64 -17.42
C GLY A 77 20.51 1.53 -16.81
N VAL A 78 19.39 1.76 -17.51
CA VAL A 78 18.27 2.61 -17.05
C VAL A 78 17.23 1.78 -16.29
N LYS A 79 16.85 2.22 -15.08
CA LYS A 79 15.74 1.63 -14.32
C LYS A 79 14.41 2.10 -14.91
N GLN A 80 13.53 1.16 -15.23
CA GLN A 80 12.19 1.40 -15.73
C GLN A 80 11.16 0.66 -14.89
N ILE A 81 9.94 1.20 -14.84
CA ILE A 81 8.83 0.60 -14.11
C ILE A 81 7.81 0.07 -15.10
N SER A 82 7.53 -1.23 -15.01
CA SER A 82 6.48 -1.89 -15.77
C SER A 82 5.15 -1.87 -15.03
N ASN A 83 4.04 -1.92 -15.79
CA ASN A 83 2.66 -1.95 -15.30
C ASN A 83 2.22 -0.71 -14.51
N LEU A 84 2.73 0.48 -14.81
CA LEU A 84 2.23 1.72 -14.20
C LEU A 84 1.05 2.28 -15.03
N THR A 85 -0.15 1.76 -14.79
CA THR A 85 -1.38 2.19 -15.48
C THR A 85 -1.86 3.57 -15.02
N ASN A 86 -2.76 4.20 -15.79
CA ASN A 86 -3.36 5.49 -15.45
C ASN A 86 -4.06 5.49 -14.09
N ASP A 87 -4.76 4.41 -13.72
CA ASP A 87 -5.38 4.30 -12.39
C ASP A 87 -4.33 4.26 -11.27
N ARG A 88 -3.16 3.62 -11.49
CA ARG A 88 -2.05 3.59 -10.52
C ARG A 88 -1.37 4.94 -10.40
N LEU A 89 -1.18 5.64 -11.51
CA LEU A 89 -0.68 7.03 -11.52
C LEU A 89 -1.65 7.97 -10.78
N HIS A 90 -2.95 7.80 -10.99
CA HIS A 90 -3.96 8.56 -10.26
C HIS A 90 -3.90 8.28 -8.76
N LEU A 91 -3.76 7.01 -8.36
CA LEU A 91 -3.56 6.62 -6.97
C LEU A 91 -2.32 7.25 -6.33
N LEU A 92 -1.20 7.30 -7.07
CA LEU A 92 0.06 7.88 -6.58
C LEU A 92 -0.05 9.37 -6.24
N LYS A 93 -0.96 10.12 -6.88
CA LYS A 93 -1.20 11.54 -6.56
C LYS A 93 -1.69 11.76 -5.13
N PHE A 94 -2.30 10.76 -4.50
CA PHE A 94 -2.78 10.84 -3.12
C PHE A 94 -1.68 10.57 -2.09
N PHE A 95 -0.54 10.04 -2.52
CA PHE A 95 0.61 9.78 -1.67
C PHE A 95 1.56 11.00 -1.64
N PRO A 96 2.35 11.17 -0.55
CA PRO A 96 3.39 12.19 -0.50
C PRO A 96 4.39 12.08 -1.66
N LYS A 97 5.01 13.21 -2.03
CA LYS A 97 6.03 13.27 -3.10
C LYS A 97 7.14 12.23 -2.88
N SER A 98 7.61 12.05 -1.64
CA SER A 98 8.60 11.03 -1.29
C SER A 98 8.21 9.60 -1.68
N CYS A 99 6.91 9.27 -1.69
CA CYS A 99 6.43 7.97 -2.15
C CYS A 99 6.35 7.88 -3.67
N GLN A 100 6.09 8.99 -4.36
CA GLN A 100 6.04 9.06 -5.82
C GLN A 100 7.46 8.92 -6.42
N ASP A 101 8.47 9.48 -5.75
CA ASP A 101 9.87 9.43 -6.17
C ASP A 101 10.39 7.96 -6.23
N TYR A 102 9.88 7.06 -5.37
CA TYR A 102 10.18 5.62 -5.45
C TYR A 102 9.73 4.99 -6.77
N TYR A 103 8.72 5.57 -7.42
CA TYR A 103 8.23 5.13 -8.73
C TYR A 103 8.92 5.88 -9.88
N LEU A 104 10.07 6.51 -9.65
CA LEU A 104 10.84 7.25 -10.65
C LEU A 104 9.98 8.32 -11.36
N LEU A 105 8.94 8.80 -10.69
CA LEU A 105 8.10 9.89 -11.15
C LEU A 105 8.81 11.19 -10.78
N ILE A 106 9.45 11.81 -11.76
CA ILE A 106 10.11 13.12 -11.64
C ILE A 106 9.04 14.22 -11.73
#